data_AF-A0A832UHF9-F1
#
_entry.id   AF-A0A832UHF9-F1
#
_cell.length_a   1.000
_cell.length_b   1.000
_cell.length_c   1.000
_cell.angle_alpha   90.00
_cell.angle_beta   90.00
_cell.angle_gamma   90.00
#
_symmetry.space_group_name_H-M   'P 1'
#
loop_
_entity.id
_entity.type
_entity.pdbx_description
1 polymer ?
#
loop_
_entity_poly.entity_id
_entity_poly.type
_entity_poly.pdbx_seq_one_letter_code
_entity_poly.pdbx_strand_id
1 'polypeptide(L)'
;MTKKITLNKLAEEMIRESRHPFTVNDFAKNLENRWEKQISESTLKKVKKILINHHFLIGIKDDDFIPFRAVIERVSHISLSLQLGTWELKQGILIPGHRLMPFN
;
A
#
# COMPACT_ATOMS: atom_id res chain seq x y z
N MET A 1 31.28 -11.92 4.00
CA MET A 1 30.49 -12.65 2.97
C MET A 1 29.35 -11.77 2.50
N THR A 2 29.42 -11.24 1.28
CA THR A 2 28.32 -10.50 0.64
C THR A 2 27.17 -11.47 0.37
N LYS A 3 26.06 -11.32 1.11
CA LYS A 3 24.86 -12.12 0.88
C LYS A 3 24.36 -11.81 -0.54
N LYS A 4 24.38 -12.80 -1.45
CA LYS A 4 23.70 -12.69 -2.75
C LYS A 4 22.24 -12.33 -2.47
N ILE A 5 21.85 -11.10 -2.80
CA ILE A 5 20.46 -10.67 -2.72
C ILE A 5 19.69 -11.52 -3.73
N THR A 6 18.57 -12.10 -3.31
CA THR A 6 17.67 -12.89 -4.17
C THR A 6 16.64 -11.97 -4.81
N LEU A 7 16.12 -12.34 -6.00
CA LEU A 7 15.23 -11.47 -6.77
C LEU A 7 13.98 -11.10 -5.96
N ASN A 8 13.47 -12.09 -5.23
CA ASN A 8 12.32 -11.91 -4.34
C ASN A 8 12.64 -10.94 -3.20
N LYS A 9 13.85 -10.99 -2.63
CA LYS A 9 14.24 -10.07 -1.56
C LYS A 9 14.38 -8.64 -2.08
N LEU A 10 14.97 -8.46 -3.25
CA LEU A 10 15.06 -7.13 -3.86
C LEU A 10 13.67 -6.58 -4.21
N ALA A 11 12.79 -7.42 -4.76
CA ALA A 11 11.41 -7.04 -5.07
C ALA A 11 10.64 -6.65 -3.80
N GLU A 12 10.77 -7.41 -2.71
CA GLU A 12 10.18 -7.09 -1.40
C GLU A 12 10.65 -5.73 -0.86
N GLU A 13 11.97 -5.48 -0.91
CA GLU A 13 12.55 -4.20 -0.48
C GLU A 13 12.03 -3.04 -1.32
N MET A 14 11.96 -3.20 -2.65
CA MET A 14 11.41 -2.20 -3.56
C MET A 14 9.92 -1.92 -3.31
N ILE A 15 9.12 -2.95 -3.04
CA ILE A 15 7.69 -2.78 -2.73
C ILE A 15 7.51 -1.98 -1.43
N ARG A 16 8.31 -2.28 -0.39
CA ARG A 16 8.28 -1.57 0.89
C ARG A 16 8.71 -0.10 0.78
N GLU A 17 9.67 0.19 -0.09
CA GLU A 17 10.13 1.56 -0.35
C GLU A 17 9.16 2.36 -1.22
N SER A 18 8.29 1.69 -1.98
CA SER A 18 7.40 2.35 -2.91
C SER A 18 6.36 3.22 -2.21
N ARG A 19 6.25 4.46 -2.68
CA ARG A 19 5.29 5.48 -2.18
C ARG A 19 4.36 6.02 -3.24
N HIS A 20 4.56 5.62 -4.49
CA HIS A 20 3.81 6.15 -5.63
C HIS A 20 3.22 4.97 -6.42
N PRO A 21 2.07 5.17 -7.08
CA PRO A 21 1.56 4.20 -8.04
C PRO A 21 2.60 3.90 -9.12
N PHE A 22 2.67 2.65 -9.56
CA PHE A 22 3.62 2.21 -10.58
C PHE A 22 3.02 1.12 -11.46
N THR A 23 3.58 0.97 -12.66
CA THR A 23 3.24 -0.13 -13.57
C THR A 23 4.20 -1.30 -13.42
N VAL A 24 3.81 -2.50 -13.87
CA VAL A 24 4.72 -3.67 -13.94
C VAL A 24 5.99 -3.35 -14.72
N ASN A 25 5.86 -2.59 -15.81
CA ASN A 25 7.00 -2.21 -16.67
C ASN A 25 7.96 -1.25 -15.95
N ASP A 26 7.44 -0.27 -15.22
CA ASP A 26 8.26 0.65 -14.43
C ASP A 26 8.98 -0.09 -13.29
N PHE A 27 8.26 -1.00 -12.63
CA PHE A 27 8.84 -1.84 -11.58
C PHE A 27 9.94 -2.74 -12.14
N ALA A 28 9.71 -3.37 -13.29
CA ALA A 28 10.69 -4.24 -13.95
C ALA A 28 11.96 -3.47 -14.35
N LYS A 29 11.83 -2.29 -14.96
CA LYS A 29 12.98 -1.43 -15.29
C LYS A 29 13.78 -1.04 -14.05
N ASN A 30 13.10 -0.68 -12.97
CA ASN A 30 13.77 -0.30 -11.72
C ASN A 30 14.43 -1.52 -11.04
N LEU A 31 13.84 -2.70 -11.19
CA LEU A 31 14.40 -3.97 -10.74
C LEU A 31 15.64 -4.36 -11.55
N GLU A 32 15.63 -4.21 -12.88
CA GLU A 32 16.80 -4.40 -13.74
C GLU A 32 17.97 -3.51 -13.33
N ASN A 33 17.69 -2.22 -13.10
CA ASN A 33 18.70 -1.25 -12.69
C ASN A 33 19.35 -1.61 -11.35
N ARG A 34 18.56 -2.03 -10.35
CA ARG A 34 19.09 -2.41 -9.02
C ARG A 34 19.72 -3.79 -8.97
N TRP A 35 19.27 -4.70 -9.82
CA TRP A 35 19.74 -6.09 -9.88
C TRP A 35 20.97 -6.24 -10.80
N GLU A 36 21.26 -5.24 -11.62
CA GLU A 36 22.34 -5.20 -12.63
C GLU A 36 22.28 -6.38 -13.62
N LYS A 37 21.08 -6.92 -13.89
CA LYS A 37 20.85 -7.93 -14.93
C LYS A 37 19.56 -7.67 -15.67
N GLN A 38 19.58 -8.00 -16.95
CA GLN A 38 18.41 -7.98 -17.79
C GLN A 38 17.39 -9.04 -17.33
N ILE A 39 16.12 -8.64 -17.26
CA ILE A 39 15.01 -9.49 -16.90
C ILE A 39 14.51 -10.17 -18.17
N SER A 40 14.55 -11.50 -18.20
CA SER A 40 13.91 -12.27 -19.27
C SER A 40 12.38 -12.20 -19.16
N GLU A 41 11.65 -12.40 -20.25
CA GLU A 41 10.18 -12.46 -20.23
C GLU A 41 9.62 -13.47 -19.21
N SER A 42 10.31 -14.61 -19.05
CA SER A 42 9.93 -15.61 -18.05
C SER A 42 10.02 -15.08 -16.61
N THR A 43 10.99 -14.20 -16.35
CA THR A 43 11.20 -13.55 -15.05
C THR A 43 10.20 -12.42 -14.86
N LEU A 44 9.88 -11.65 -15.90
CA LEU A 44 8.83 -10.64 -15.87
C LEU A 44 7.47 -11.24 -15.50
N LYS A 45 7.11 -12.40 -16.07
CA LYS A 45 5.90 -13.14 -15.69
C LYS A 45 5.89 -13.55 -14.21
N LYS A 46 7.05 -13.91 -13.65
CA LYS A 46 7.19 -14.21 -12.20
C LYS A 46 7.02 -12.96 -11.36
N VAL A 47 7.64 -11.85 -11.75
CA VAL A 47 7.50 -10.54 -11.07
C VAL A 47 6.04 -10.11 -11.07
N LYS A 48 5.34 -10.17 -12.21
CA LYS A 48 3.91 -9.87 -12.28
C LYS A 48 3.08 -10.72 -11.32
N LYS A 49 3.34 -12.04 -11.25
CA LYS A 49 2.67 -12.93 -10.28
C LYS A 49 2.97 -12.56 -8.83
N ILE A 50 4.19 -12.11 -8.52
CA ILE A 50 4.54 -11.64 -7.17
C ILE A 50 3.74 -10.39 -6.84
N LEU A 51 3.73 -9.39 -7.74
CA LEU A 51 3.03 -8.12 -7.54
C LEU A 51 1.52 -8.30 -7.33
N ILE A 52 0.88 -9.13 -8.15
CA ILE A 52 -0.57 -9.43 -8.06
C ILE A 52 -0.95 -10.05 -6.71
N ASN A 53 -0.09 -10.91 -6.16
CA ASN A 53 -0.36 -11.64 -4.92
C ASN A 53 0.22 -10.96 -3.68
N HIS A 54 0.78 -9.74 -3.80
CA HIS A 54 1.50 -9.11 -2.71
C HIS A 54 0.56 -8.35 -1.76
N HIS A 55 0.61 -8.68 -0.47
CA HIS A 55 -0.29 -8.09 0.54
C HIS A 55 -0.15 -6.56 0.74
N PHE A 56 0.99 -5.96 0.36
CA PHE A 56 1.24 -4.51 0.45
C PHE A 56 0.93 -3.74 -0.83
N LEU A 57 0.32 -4.37 -1.83
CA LEU A 57 -0.05 -3.74 -3.09
C LEU A 57 -1.57 -3.86 -3.33
N ILE A 58 -2.13 -2.85 -3.96
CA ILE A 58 -3.51 -2.82 -4.43
C ILE A 58 -3.45 -2.74 -5.95
N GLY A 59 -3.96 -3.76 -6.63
CA GLY A 59 -4.10 -3.75 -8.09
C GLY A 59 -5.28 -2.87 -8.51
N ILE A 60 -5.08 -1.98 -9.49
CA ILE A 60 -6.15 -1.16 -10.08
C ILE A 60 -6.60 -1.71 -11.43
N LYS A 61 -5.62 -1.92 -12.32
CA LYS A 61 -5.77 -2.45 -13.68
C LYS A 61 -4.75 -3.58 -13.85
N ASP A 62 -4.84 -4.34 -14.94
CA ASP A 62 -4.04 -5.57 -15.16
C ASP A 62 -2.51 -5.42 -15.00
N ASP A 63 -1.97 -4.19 -15.02
CA ASP A 63 -0.55 -3.91 -14.81
C ASP A 63 -0.25 -2.71 -13.89
N ASP A 64 -1.28 -2.13 -13.23
CA ASP A 64 -1.13 -0.94 -12.39
C ASP A 64 -1.30 -1.27 -10.90
N PHE A 65 -0.34 -0.83 -10.08
CA PHE A 65 -0.29 -1.13 -8.65
C PHE A 65 -0.15 0.14 -7.81
N ILE A 66 -0.88 0.19 -6.70
CA ILE A 66 -0.73 1.22 -5.66
C ILE A 66 -0.13 0.57 -4.40
N PRO A 67 0.99 1.09 -3.86
CA PRO A 67 1.48 0.69 -2.55
C PRO A 67 0.52 1.09 -1.44
N PHE A 68 0.30 0.21 -0.46
CA PHE A 68 -0.50 0.53 0.73
C PHE A 68 -0.05 1.83 1.41
N ARG A 69 1.26 2.06 1.46
CA ARG A 69 1.82 3.29 2.04
C ARG A 69 1.31 4.55 1.36
N ALA A 70 1.18 4.54 0.03
CA ALA A 70 0.63 5.66 -0.73
C ALA A 70 -0.83 5.95 -0.35
N VAL A 71 -1.62 4.90 -0.12
CA VAL A 71 -3.01 5.01 0.32
C VAL A 71 -3.08 5.56 1.75
N ILE A 72 -2.31 4.98 2.68
CA ILE A 72 -2.28 5.44 4.07
C ILE A 72 -1.85 6.90 4.16
N GLU A 73 -0.79 7.31 3.45
CA GLU A 73 -0.37 8.72 3.40
C GLU A 73 -1.51 9.61 2.87
N ARG A 74 -2.24 9.16 1.84
CA ARG A 74 -3.43 9.87 1.31
C ARG A 74 -4.59 9.97 2.28
N VAL A 75 -4.91 8.94 3.07
CA VAL A 75 -6.08 8.95 3.98
C VAL A 75 -5.72 9.33 5.43
N SER A 76 -4.44 9.48 5.74
CA SER A 76 -3.93 9.78 7.09
C SER A 76 -4.51 11.05 7.71
N HIS A 77 -4.93 12.01 6.88
CA HIS A 77 -5.56 13.26 7.32
C HIS A 77 -7.03 13.07 7.74
N ILE A 78 -7.63 11.90 7.48
CA ILE A 78 -9.00 11.57 7.87
C ILE A 78 -8.95 10.98 9.28
N SER A 79 -9.49 11.71 10.25
CA SER A 79 -9.66 11.19 11.61
C SER A 79 -10.57 9.96 11.58
N LEU A 80 -10.01 8.81 11.93
CA LEU A 80 -10.77 7.57 12.14
C LEU A 80 -11.61 7.61 13.43
N SER A 81 -11.31 8.56 14.31
CA SER A 81 -12.11 8.86 15.48
C SER A 81 -13.04 10.03 15.20
N LEU A 82 -14.32 9.82 15.48
CA LEU A 82 -15.33 10.85 15.46
C LEU A 82 -15.76 11.09 16.91
N GLN A 83 -15.59 12.32 17.39
CA GLN A 83 -16.25 12.70 18.64
C GLN A 83 -17.75 12.76 18.36
N LEU A 84 -18.44 11.69 18.72
CA LEU A 84 -19.86 11.49 18.50
C LEU A 84 -20.67 12.70 18.97
N GLY A 85 -20.34 13.31 20.11
CA GLY A 85 -21.09 14.47 20.61
C GLY A 85 -21.05 15.68 19.67
N THR A 86 -19.87 16.01 19.14
CA THR A 86 -19.69 17.12 18.19
C THR A 86 -20.29 16.80 16.82
N TRP A 87 -20.25 15.54 16.40
CA TRP A 87 -20.81 15.10 15.11
C TRP A 87 -22.34 15.00 15.13
N GLU A 88 -22.93 14.47 16.20
CA GLU A 88 -24.38 14.42 16.44
C GLU A 88 -24.99 15.82 16.34
N LEU A 89 -24.35 16.80 16.98
CA LEU A 89 -24.75 18.21 16.90
C LEU A 89 -24.67 18.76 15.47
N LYS A 90 -23.62 18.41 14.70
CA LYS A 90 -23.46 18.86 13.31
C LYS A 90 -24.48 18.23 12.36
N GLN A 91 -24.91 16.99 12.62
CA GLN A 91 -25.86 16.27 11.75
C GLN A 91 -27.32 16.41 12.20
N GLY A 92 -27.58 17.00 13.37
CA GLY A 92 -28.94 17.11 13.93
C GLY A 92 -29.52 15.75 14.33
N ILE A 93 -28.67 14.75 14.55
CA ILE A 93 -29.07 13.38 14.90
C ILE A 93 -28.63 13.11 16.35
N LEU A 94 -29.52 12.54 17.16
CA LEU A 94 -29.21 12.11 18.53
C LEU A 94 -29.18 10.59 18.57
N ILE A 95 -28.05 9.99 18.99
CA ILE A 95 -27.96 8.55 19.23
C ILE A 95 -28.26 8.32 20.72
N PRO A 96 -29.41 7.69 21.07
CA PRO A 96 -29.75 7.42 22.46
C PRO A 96 -28.67 6.57 23.14
N GLY A 97 -28.29 6.93 24.36
CA GLY A 97 -27.29 6.20 25.16
C GLY A 97 -25.85 6.69 25.00
N HIS A 98 -25.53 7.48 23.97
CA HIS A 98 -24.17 8.00 23.79
C HIS A 98 -23.73 9.00 24.89
N ARG A 99 -24.67 9.76 25.47
CA ARG A 99 -24.38 10.71 26.57
C ARG A 99 -24.48 10.12 27.99
N LEU A 100 -24.71 8.81 28.14
CA LEU A 100 -25.02 8.20 29.44
C LEU A 100 -23.82 7.81 30.32
N MET A 101 -22.59 8.23 30.00
CA MET A 101 -21.45 8.02 30.90
C MET A 101 -20.63 9.30 31.13
N PRO A 102 -20.83 10.00 32.24
CA PRO A 102 -19.72 10.58 32.96
C PRO A 102 -19.09 9.45 33.78
N PHE A 103 -17.95 8.93 33.34
CA PHE A 103 -17.04 8.34 34.33
C PHE A 103 -16.50 9.51 35.14
N ASN A 104 -16.85 9.55 36.43
CA ASN A 104 -16.26 10.44 37.43
C ASN A 104 -14.73 10.41 37.39
#